data_AF-A0A258KB30-F1
#
_entry.id   AF-A0A258KB30-F1
#
_cell.length_a   1.000
_cell.length_b   1.000
_cell.length_c   1.000
_cell.angle_alpha   90.00
_cell.angle_beta   90.00
_cell.angle_gamma   90.00
#
_symmetry.space_group_name_H-M   'P 1'
#
loop_
_entity.id
_entity.type
_entity.pdbx_description
1 polymer ?
#
loop_
_entity_poly.entity_id
_entity_poly.type
_entity_poly.pdbx_seq_one_letter_code
_entity_poly.pdbx_strand_id
1 'polypeptide(L)'
;MLLAGGANAQEFVRTDCRTTVQSTHTLKFEDPKHALWYKRFWTGSCADLSLCMPGSPNWNDIVSKLLIKGGPADRGVLLPKACRLGQMIGMEWARDRRIKRIKTADLKTFNSILEASGDAVRGVEQVELKARSMISHR
;
A
#
# COMPACT_ATOMS: atom_id res chain seq x y z
N MET A 1 30.54 16.63 -20.65
CA MET A 1 29.07 16.74 -20.77
C MET A 1 28.45 16.13 -19.52
N LEU A 2 27.77 16.95 -18.71
CA LEU A 2 27.09 16.52 -17.49
C LEU A 2 25.83 15.73 -17.87
N LEU A 3 25.82 14.43 -17.64
CA LEU A 3 24.57 13.66 -17.62
C LEU A 3 23.87 13.99 -16.31
N ALA A 4 22.96 14.94 -16.36
CA ALA A 4 21.98 15.16 -15.32
C ALA A 4 21.15 13.87 -15.19
N GLY A 5 21.54 13.01 -14.26
CA GLY A 5 20.73 11.89 -13.83
C GLY A 5 19.46 12.47 -13.24
N GLY A 6 18.40 12.50 -14.05
CA GLY A 6 17.06 12.77 -13.55
C GLY A 6 16.83 11.80 -12.41
N ALA A 7 16.73 12.34 -11.20
CA ALA A 7 16.32 11.58 -10.03
C ALA A 7 14.89 11.10 -10.32
N ASN A 8 14.79 9.93 -10.95
CA ASN A 8 13.53 9.22 -11.08
C ASN A 8 13.00 9.09 -9.65
N ALA A 9 11.89 9.76 -9.34
CA ALA A 9 11.19 9.55 -8.09
C ALA A 9 10.95 8.04 -7.99
N GLN A 10 11.69 7.40 -7.10
CA GLN A 10 11.78 5.94 -7.05
C GLN A 10 10.38 5.39 -6.78
N GLU A 11 9.85 4.54 -7.66
CA GLU A 11 8.56 3.90 -7.42
C GLU A 11 8.61 3.09 -6.13
N PHE A 12 7.66 3.33 -5.22
CA PHE A 12 7.59 2.63 -3.94
C PHE A 12 6.97 1.24 -4.06
N VAL A 13 6.21 1.03 -5.13
CA VAL A 13 5.49 -0.21 -5.41
C VAL A 13 6.37 -1.20 -6.15
N ARG A 14 6.09 -2.49 -5.96
CA ARG A 14 6.71 -3.58 -6.75
C ARG A 14 6.56 -3.33 -8.25
N THR A 15 7.52 -3.84 -9.03
CA THR A 15 7.51 -3.73 -10.49
C THR A 15 6.23 -4.30 -11.12
N ASP A 16 5.71 -5.41 -10.61
CA ASP A 16 4.49 -6.06 -11.09
C ASP A 16 3.19 -5.32 -10.73
N CYS A 17 3.25 -4.31 -9.84
CA CYS A 17 2.13 -3.40 -9.59
C CYS A 17 2.11 -2.17 -10.50
N ARG A 18 3.23 -1.81 -11.15
CA ARG A 18 3.39 -0.50 -11.84
C ARG A 18 2.41 -0.27 -13.00
N THR A 19 1.94 -1.33 -13.65
CA THR A 19 0.95 -1.24 -14.73
C THR A 19 -0.49 -1.17 -14.22
N THR A 20 -0.71 -1.43 -12.94
CA THR A 20 -2.03 -1.52 -12.32
C THR A 20 -2.41 -0.26 -11.55
N VAL A 21 -1.43 0.42 -10.97
CA VAL A 21 -1.63 1.55 -10.06
C VAL A 21 -1.11 2.83 -10.67
N GLN A 22 -1.60 3.99 -10.18
CA GLN A 22 -1.02 5.26 -10.57
C GLN A 22 0.44 5.33 -10.15
N SER A 23 1.28 5.88 -11.01
CA SER A 23 2.70 6.08 -10.71
C SER A 23 2.88 7.02 -9.52
N THR A 24 3.95 6.82 -8.75
CA THR A 24 4.20 7.64 -7.55
C THR A 24 4.31 9.13 -7.89
N HIS A 25 4.83 9.46 -9.07
CA HIS A 25 4.97 10.84 -9.55
C HIS A 25 3.65 11.50 -9.96
N THR A 26 2.58 10.74 -10.24
CA THR A 26 1.25 11.30 -10.57
C THR A 26 0.34 11.40 -9.36
N LEU A 27 0.70 10.77 -8.25
CA LEU A 27 -0.08 10.81 -7.02
C LEU A 27 -0.05 12.22 -6.40
N LYS A 28 -1.23 12.67 -5.95
CA LYS A 28 -1.39 13.92 -5.23
C LYS A 28 -1.18 13.70 -3.74
N PHE A 29 0.03 13.99 -3.26
CA PHE A 29 0.32 14.05 -1.83
C PHE A 29 -0.07 15.42 -1.26
N GLU A 30 -0.51 15.44 -0.02
CA GLU A 30 -0.90 16.68 0.67
C GLU A 30 0.33 17.52 1.04
N ASP A 31 1.42 16.84 1.42
CA ASP A 31 2.70 17.44 1.78
C ASP A 31 3.83 16.40 1.58
N PRO A 32 5.11 16.80 1.71
CA PRO A 32 6.23 15.85 1.58
C PRO A 32 6.21 14.72 2.61
N LYS A 33 5.65 14.96 3.81
CA LYS A 33 5.58 13.95 4.88
C LYS A 33 4.58 12.85 4.54
N HIS A 34 3.48 13.18 3.86
CA HIS A 34 2.54 12.21 3.30
C HIS A 34 3.27 11.28 2.33
N ALA A 35 4.07 11.81 1.40
CA ALA A 35 4.84 10.96 0.47
C ALA A 35 5.82 10.01 1.20
N LEU A 36 6.47 10.46 2.28
CA LEU A 36 7.34 9.62 3.10
C LEU A 36 6.58 8.54 3.86
N TRP A 37 5.42 8.83 4.44
CA TRP A 37 4.58 7.81 5.07
C TRP A 37 4.03 6.82 4.04
N TYR A 38 3.68 7.28 2.84
CA TYR A 38 3.27 6.41 1.75
C TYR A 38 4.40 5.47 1.31
N LYS A 39 5.64 5.96 1.25
CA LYS A 39 6.84 5.12 1.08
C LYS A 39 6.97 4.09 2.20
N ARG A 40 6.78 4.49 3.47
CA ARG A 40 6.83 3.57 4.63
C ARG A 40 5.77 2.47 4.55
N PHE A 41 4.57 2.81 4.12
CA PHE A 41 3.48 1.85 3.93
C PHE A 41 3.90 0.75 2.95
N TRP A 42 4.42 1.13 1.78
CA TRP A 42 4.78 0.19 0.73
C TRP A 42 6.06 -0.59 1.00
N THR A 43 7.10 0.08 1.48
CA THR A 43 8.47 -0.46 1.50
C THR A 43 8.99 -0.85 2.87
N GLY A 44 8.35 -0.39 3.95
CA GLY A 44 8.91 -0.54 5.30
C GLY A 44 10.00 0.48 5.63
N SER A 45 10.48 1.28 4.67
CA SER A 45 11.51 2.29 4.91
C SER A 45 10.94 3.51 5.62
N CYS A 46 11.56 3.94 6.70
CA CYS A 46 11.20 5.19 7.37
C CYS A 46 11.75 6.43 6.68
N ALA A 47 12.81 6.29 5.86
CA ALA A 47 13.56 7.43 5.34
C ALA A 47 13.83 8.45 6.48
N ASP A 48 13.43 9.71 6.31
CA ASP A 48 13.63 10.79 7.28
C ASP A 48 12.44 11.03 8.22
N LEU A 49 11.51 10.06 8.35
CA LEU A 49 10.38 10.18 9.26
C LEU A 49 10.81 10.06 10.73
N SER A 50 10.57 11.11 11.50
CA SER A 50 10.68 11.07 12.96
C SER A 50 9.62 10.15 13.58
N LEU A 51 10.00 9.41 14.62
CA LEU A 51 9.13 8.46 15.34
C LEU A 51 8.54 7.35 14.45
N CYS A 52 9.27 6.95 13.41
CA CYS A 52 8.90 5.84 12.54
C CYS A 52 9.64 4.56 12.93
N MET A 53 8.93 3.43 12.94
CA MET A 53 9.53 2.10 13.10
C MET A 53 9.71 1.48 11.71
N PRO A 54 10.95 1.19 11.27
CA PRO A 54 11.19 0.58 9.96
C PRO A 54 10.81 -0.90 9.94
N GLY A 55 10.74 -1.49 8.75
CA GLY A 55 10.55 -2.93 8.55
C GLY A 55 9.10 -3.35 8.35
N SER A 56 8.83 -4.63 8.63
CA SER A 56 7.55 -5.27 8.34
C SER A 56 6.50 -5.07 9.47
N PRO A 57 5.20 -5.19 9.17
CA PRO A 57 4.64 -5.38 7.84
C PRO A 57 4.79 -4.13 6.95
N ASN A 58 4.99 -4.38 5.65
CA ASN A 58 4.87 -3.41 4.57
C ASN A 58 4.05 -4.04 3.43
N TRP A 59 3.45 -3.22 2.58
CA TRP A 59 2.51 -3.74 1.58
C TRP A 59 3.17 -4.55 0.47
N ASN A 60 4.42 -4.26 0.09
CA ASN A 60 5.14 -5.06 -0.92
C ASN A 60 5.30 -6.52 -0.46
N ASP A 61 5.60 -6.73 0.82
CA ASP A 61 5.69 -8.06 1.44
C ASP A 61 4.31 -8.72 1.54
N ILE A 62 3.27 -7.97 1.90
CA ILE A 62 1.89 -8.48 1.96
C ILE A 62 1.45 -8.98 0.57
N VAL A 63 1.74 -8.23 -0.49
CA VAL A 63 1.46 -8.67 -1.87
C VAL A 63 2.20 -9.96 -2.18
N SER A 64 3.48 -10.11 -1.80
CA SER A 64 4.21 -11.37 -1.99
C SER A 64 3.50 -12.54 -1.33
N LYS A 65 3.11 -12.38 -0.06
CA LYS A 65 2.42 -13.41 0.71
C LYS A 65 1.07 -13.79 0.12
N LEU A 66 0.29 -12.80 -0.31
CA LEU A 66 -1.00 -13.04 -0.97
C LEU A 66 -0.82 -13.86 -2.24
N LEU A 67 0.15 -13.50 -3.09
CA LEU A 67 0.40 -14.21 -4.35
C LEU A 67 0.88 -15.65 -4.13
N ILE A 68 1.66 -15.89 -3.07
CA ILE A 68 2.05 -17.26 -2.66
C ILE A 68 0.82 -18.03 -2.20
N LYS A 69 -0.03 -17.40 -1.38
CA LYS A 69 -1.22 -18.01 -0.78
C LYS A 69 -2.30 -18.37 -1.81
N GLY A 70 -2.56 -17.50 -2.79
CA GLY A 70 -3.51 -17.79 -3.88
C GLY A 70 -2.95 -18.69 -4.98
N GLY A 71 -1.63 -18.79 -5.08
CA GLY A 71 -0.96 -19.62 -6.09
C GLY A 71 -1.08 -19.07 -7.52
N PRO A 72 -0.58 -19.83 -8.53
CA PRO A 72 -0.52 -19.37 -9.91
C PRO A 72 -1.89 -19.13 -10.57
N ALA A 73 -2.89 -19.94 -10.20
CA ALA A 73 -4.24 -19.85 -10.78
C ALA A 73 -4.91 -18.50 -10.48
N ASP A 74 -4.76 -18.00 -9.26
CA ASP A 74 -5.39 -16.75 -8.83
C ASP A 74 -4.54 -15.51 -9.13
N ARG A 75 -3.28 -15.69 -9.56
CA ARG A 75 -2.33 -14.57 -9.75
C ARG A 75 -2.89 -13.45 -10.62
N GLY A 76 -3.58 -13.79 -11.71
CA GLY A 76 -4.15 -12.81 -12.66
C GLY A 76 -5.24 -11.93 -12.05
N VAL A 77 -5.97 -12.43 -11.05
CA VAL A 77 -7.03 -11.69 -10.34
C VAL A 77 -6.47 -11.01 -9.09
N LEU A 78 -5.63 -11.73 -8.35
CA LEU A 78 -5.15 -11.33 -7.03
C LEU A 78 -4.15 -10.19 -7.09
N LEU A 79 -3.18 -10.24 -8.02
CA LEU A 79 -2.17 -9.19 -8.18
C LEU A 79 -2.82 -7.81 -8.38
N PRO A 80 -3.69 -7.61 -9.39
CA PRO A 80 -4.22 -6.27 -9.63
C PRO A 80 -5.14 -5.78 -8.49
N LYS A 81 -5.89 -6.68 -7.83
CA LYS A 81 -6.69 -6.32 -6.65
C LYS A 81 -5.81 -5.87 -5.48
N ALA A 82 -4.78 -6.64 -5.14
CA ALA A 82 -3.88 -6.34 -4.04
C ALA A 82 -3.08 -5.04 -4.27
N CYS A 83 -2.64 -4.78 -5.50
CA CYS A 83 -1.94 -3.54 -5.84
C CYS A 83 -2.85 -2.30 -5.71
N ARG A 84 -4.06 -2.34 -6.27
CA ARG A 84 -5.04 -1.23 -6.15
C ARG A 84 -5.46 -0.98 -4.71
N LEU A 85 -5.71 -2.05 -3.96
CA LEU A 85 -6.03 -1.97 -2.54
C LEU A 85 -4.91 -1.30 -1.76
N GLY A 86 -3.65 -1.69 -2.03
CA GLY A 86 -2.48 -1.06 -1.43
C GLY A 86 -2.39 0.43 -1.71
N GLN A 87 -2.61 0.87 -2.95
CA GLN A 87 -2.55 2.30 -3.29
C GLN A 87 -3.64 3.08 -2.56
N MET A 88 -4.87 2.55 -2.51
CA MET A 88 -5.98 3.20 -1.80
C MET A 88 -5.72 3.31 -0.29
N ILE A 89 -5.35 2.21 0.37
CA ILE A 89 -5.09 2.19 1.82
C ILE A 89 -3.87 3.04 2.15
N GLY A 90 -2.79 2.91 1.38
CA GLY A 90 -1.55 3.63 1.60
C GLY A 90 -1.75 5.14 1.51
N MET A 91 -2.46 5.61 0.47
CA MET A 91 -2.74 7.04 0.28
C MET A 91 -3.62 7.60 1.41
N GLU A 92 -4.53 6.81 1.97
CA GLU A 92 -5.35 7.28 3.09
C GLU A 92 -4.59 7.25 4.42
N TRP A 93 -3.89 6.16 4.71
CA TRP A 93 -3.18 5.99 5.98
C TRP A 93 -2.01 6.96 6.16
N ALA A 94 -1.37 7.33 5.06
CA ALA A 94 -0.21 8.22 5.02
C ALA A 94 -0.55 9.71 5.22
N ARG A 95 -1.84 10.07 5.16
CA ARG A 95 -2.30 11.43 5.46
C ARG A 95 -2.00 11.85 6.89
N ASP A 96 -2.13 13.15 7.14
CA ASP A 96 -2.05 13.70 8.49
C ASP A 96 -3.06 13.01 9.44
N ARG A 97 -2.64 12.83 10.69
CA ARG A 97 -3.42 12.10 11.71
C ARG A 97 -4.79 12.72 11.99
N ARG A 98 -4.96 14.03 11.75
CA ARG A 98 -6.21 14.77 11.97
C ARG A 98 -7.25 14.54 10.88
N ILE A 99 -6.84 14.08 9.70
CA ILE A 99 -7.72 13.95 8.53
C ILE A 99 -7.83 12.52 7.99
N LYS A 100 -6.86 11.66 8.31
CA LYS A 100 -6.87 10.28 7.84
C LYS A 100 -8.05 9.50 8.39
N ARG A 101 -8.67 8.72 7.51
CA ARG A 101 -9.79 7.84 7.84
C ARG A 101 -9.32 6.45 8.24
N ILE A 102 -8.18 6.02 7.71
CA ILE A 102 -7.55 4.74 8.04
C ILE A 102 -6.38 4.95 9.00
N LYS A 103 -6.47 4.35 10.19
CA LYS A 103 -5.47 4.43 11.25
C LYS A 103 -4.61 3.16 11.28
N THR A 104 -3.53 3.20 12.06
CA THR A 104 -2.63 2.04 12.20
C THR A 104 -3.33 0.81 12.81
N ALA A 105 -4.32 1.02 13.68
CA ALA A 105 -5.12 -0.08 14.22
C ALA A 105 -5.95 -0.80 13.13
N ASP A 106 -6.41 -0.05 12.12
CA ASP A 106 -7.14 -0.61 10.99
C ASP A 106 -6.21 -1.44 10.11
N LEU A 107 -4.98 -1.00 9.89
CA LEU A 107 -3.98 -1.81 9.18
C LEU A 107 -3.72 -3.15 9.86
N LYS A 108 -3.66 -3.18 11.20
CA LYS A 108 -3.55 -4.44 11.95
C LYS A 108 -4.76 -5.34 11.71
N THR A 109 -5.96 -4.75 11.74
CA THR A 109 -7.20 -5.48 11.46
C THR A 109 -7.25 -6.02 10.04
N PHE A 110 -6.87 -5.22 9.05
CA PHE A 110 -6.76 -5.65 7.65
C PHE A 110 -5.78 -6.81 7.51
N ASN A 111 -4.60 -6.70 8.12
CA ASN A 111 -3.63 -7.78 8.10
C ASN A 111 -4.19 -9.06 8.72
N SER A 112 -4.88 -8.98 9.86
CA SER A 112 -5.54 -10.16 10.46
C SER A 112 -6.58 -10.79 9.54
N ILE A 113 -7.36 -10.00 8.80
CA ILE A 113 -8.33 -10.53 7.80
C ILE A 113 -7.60 -11.27 6.68
N LEU A 114 -6.53 -10.68 6.13
CA LEU A 114 -5.75 -11.28 5.03
C LEU A 114 -5.07 -12.59 5.47
N GLU A 115 -4.53 -12.64 6.69
CA GLU A 115 -3.89 -13.82 7.25
C GLU A 115 -4.91 -14.92 7.57
N ALA A 116 -6.06 -14.57 8.15
CA ALA A 116 -7.10 -15.53 8.55
C ALA A 116 -7.90 -16.11 7.38
N SER A 117 -8.03 -15.40 6.26
CA SER A 117 -8.80 -15.88 5.11
C SER A 117 -8.14 -17.09 4.46
N GLY A 118 -8.81 -18.25 4.36
CA GLY A 118 -8.29 -19.41 3.60
C GLY A 118 -8.15 -19.14 2.10
N ASP A 119 -8.95 -18.20 1.58
CA ASP A 119 -8.97 -17.75 0.19
C ASP A 119 -8.37 -16.33 0.12
N ALA A 120 -7.26 -16.18 -0.62
CA ALA A 120 -6.55 -14.90 -0.70
C ALA A 120 -7.35 -13.82 -1.46
N VAL A 121 -8.11 -14.21 -2.49
CA VAL A 121 -8.95 -13.29 -3.28
C VAL A 121 -10.05 -12.74 -2.40
N ARG A 122 -10.78 -13.63 -1.71
CA ARG A 122 -11.86 -13.23 -0.80
C ARG A 122 -11.35 -12.34 0.34
N GLY A 123 -10.18 -12.65 0.90
CA GLY A 123 -9.57 -11.82 1.94
C GLY A 123 -9.29 -10.39 1.47
N VAL A 124 -8.74 -10.23 0.26
CA VAL A 124 -8.50 -8.92 -0.35
C VAL A 124 -9.81 -8.16 -0.58
N GLU A 125 -10.87 -8.84 -1.05
CA GLU A 125 -12.18 -8.22 -1.27
C GLU A 125 -12.83 -7.72 0.03
N GLN A 126 -12.73 -8.50 1.11
CA GLN A 126 -13.24 -8.09 2.42
C GLN A 126 -12.53 -6.84 2.94
N VAL A 127 -11.20 -6.78 2.81
CA VAL A 127 -10.44 -5.59 3.21
C VAL A 127 -10.78 -4.40 2.31
N GLU A 128 -10.93 -4.61 1.01
CA GLU A 128 -11.34 -3.55 0.07
C GLU A 128 -12.68 -2.93 0.45
N LEU A 129 -13.70 -3.76 0.70
CA LEU A 129 -15.03 -3.29 1.11
C LEU A 129 -14.96 -2.48 2.40
N LYS A 130 -14.21 -2.97 3.40
CA LYS A 130 -14.04 -2.28 4.67
C LYS A 130 -13.30 -0.95 4.52
N ALA A 131 -12.19 -0.93 3.77
CA ALA A 131 -11.43 0.27 3.52
C ALA A 131 -12.27 1.32 2.77
N ARG A 132 -13.03 0.91 1.75
CA ARG A 132 -13.93 1.81 1.01
C ARG A 132 -15.01 2.42 1.90
N SER A 133 -15.62 1.61 2.77
CA SER A 133 -16.61 2.08 3.74
C SER A 133 -16.02 3.15 4.67
N MET A 134 -14.83 2.91 5.22
CA MET A 134 -14.13 3.89 6.06
C MET A 134 -13.78 5.18 5.30
N ILE A 135 -13.39 5.06 4.04
CA ILE A 135 -13.03 6.21 3.21
C ILE A 135 -14.27 6.98 2.74
N SER A 136 -15.44 6.35 2.58
CA SER A 136 -16.65 7.03 2.09
C SER A 136 -17.43 7.75 3.17
N HIS A 137 -17.40 7.28 4.43
CA HIS A 137 -18.11 7.91 5.53
C HIS A 137 -17.42 9.23 5.89
N ARG A 138 -18.16 10.33 5.77
CA ARG A 138 -17.75 11.70 6.13
C ARG A 138 -18.28 12.06 7.50
#